data_AF-A0A7C1JIU6-F1
#
_entry.id   AF-A0A7C1JIU6-F1
#
_cell.length_a   1.000
_cell.length_b   1.000
_cell.length_c   1.000
_cell.angle_alpha   90.00
_cell.angle_beta   90.00
_cell.angle_gamma   90.00
#
_symmetry.space_group_name_H-M   'P 1'
#
loop_
_entity.id
_entity.type
_entity.pdbx_description
1 polymer ?
#
loop_
_entity_poly.entity_id
_entity_poly.type
_entity_poly.pdbx_seq_one_letter_code
_entity_poly.pdbx_strand_id
1 'polypeptide(L)'
;IDDLRQSKEHEDAVCRVTFPIDVHATDPSKEKGIERADFRVKYYDIPYRALVAKDVQGLLTAGRCISGDFIAHSSYRVTGNAVPMGETAGVAAALVAQSNRVPSELPWKEILAAREQLRARMAERSHTTNGQQ
;
A
#
# COMPACT_ATOMS: atom_id res chain seq x y z
N ILE A 1 -2.60 -10.45 12.41
CA ILE A 1 -1.60 -10.06 13.43
C ILE A 1 -0.27 -10.75 13.16
N ASP A 2 -0.29 -11.94 12.55
CA ASP A 2 0.92 -12.72 12.26
C ASP A 2 1.93 -12.01 11.34
N ASP A 3 1.46 -11.31 10.29
CA ASP A 3 2.35 -10.56 9.39
C ASP A 3 3.10 -9.41 10.11
N LEU A 4 2.46 -8.81 11.12
CA LEU A 4 3.08 -7.78 11.97
C LEU A 4 4.08 -8.36 12.97
N ARG A 5 3.80 -9.54 13.53
CA ARG A 5 4.72 -10.23 14.45
C ARG A 5 5.96 -10.78 13.73
N GLN A 6 5.84 -11.12 12.45
CA GLN A 6 6.91 -11.75 11.68
C GLN A 6 7.73 -10.78 10.80
N SER A 7 7.38 -9.48 10.76
CA SER A 7 8.00 -8.51 9.82
C SER A 7 8.03 -9.04 8.38
N LYS A 8 6.87 -9.54 7.92
CA LYS A 8 6.79 -10.34 6.71
C LYS A 8 7.07 -9.48 5.48
N GLU A 9 8.01 -9.96 4.67
CA GLU A 9 8.31 -9.41 3.35
C GLU A 9 7.46 -10.11 2.30
N HIS A 10 7.00 -9.34 1.32
CA HIS A 10 6.18 -9.84 0.22
C HIS A 10 6.86 -9.56 -1.11
N GLU A 11 6.95 -10.57 -1.97
CA GLU A 11 7.49 -10.38 -3.33
C GLU A 11 6.64 -9.36 -4.11
N ASP A 12 5.34 -9.32 -3.83
CA ASP A 12 4.37 -8.36 -4.36
C ASP A 12 4.17 -7.12 -3.48
N ALA A 13 5.20 -6.71 -2.72
CA ALA A 13 5.13 -5.54 -1.83
C ALA A 13 4.91 -4.23 -2.59
N VAL A 14 3.76 -3.61 -2.36
CA VAL A 14 3.40 -2.30 -2.91
C VAL A 14 3.99 -1.16 -2.09
N CYS A 15 3.96 -1.32 -0.77
CA CYS A 15 4.39 -0.32 0.20
C CYS A 15 4.98 -1.01 1.42
N ARG A 16 6.15 -0.54 1.87
CA ARG A 16 6.74 -0.92 3.15
C ARG A 16 6.28 0.07 4.22
N VAL A 17 5.49 -0.42 5.17
CA VAL A 17 5.04 0.40 6.30
C VAL A 17 6.08 0.33 7.40
N THR A 18 6.67 1.47 7.71
CA THR A 18 7.66 1.66 8.79
C THR A 18 7.09 2.45 9.97
N PHE A 19 5.82 2.87 9.89
CA PHE A 19 5.21 3.70 10.92
C PHE A 19 4.86 2.85 12.17
N PRO A 20 5.22 3.28 13.38
CA PRO A 20 4.92 2.53 14.60
C PRO A 20 3.40 2.37 14.76
N ILE A 21 2.96 1.19 15.18
CA ILE A 21 1.55 0.90 15.46
C ILE A 21 1.07 1.80 16.60
N ASP A 22 0.01 2.56 16.34
CA ASP A 22 -0.63 3.45 17.31
C ASP A 22 -1.98 2.85 17.76
N VAL A 23 -1.94 1.85 18.65
CA VAL A 23 -3.17 1.25 19.20
C VAL A 23 -3.70 2.12 20.33
N HIS A 24 -4.92 2.61 20.19
CA HIS A 24 -5.62 3.31 21.27
C HIS A 24 -6.28 2.26 22.17
N ALA A 25 -6.11 2.40 23.49
CA ALA A 25 -6.61 1.47 24.50
C ALA A 25 -8.12 1.22 24.37
N THR A 26 -8.53 -0.06 24.41
CA THR A 26 -9.94 -0.49 24.42
C THR A 26 -10.55 -0.52 25.83
N ASP A 27 -9.77 -0.21 26.86
CA ASP A 27 -10.22 -0.15 28.25
C ASP A 27 -10.59 1.30 28.65
N PRO A 28 -11.87 1.59 28.94
CA PRO A 28 -12.31 2.93 29.33
C PRO A 28 -11.79 3.38 30.71
N SER A 29 -11.18 2.48 31.48
CA SER A 29 -10.61 2.78 32.81
C SER A 29 -9.15 3.24 32.78
N LYS A 30 -8.46 3.13 31.64
CA LYS A 30 -7.09 3.61 31.48
C LYS A 30 -7.08 4.97 30.80
N GLU A 31 -6.22 5.88 31.27
CA GLU A 31 -6.01 7.18 30.64
C GLU A 31 -5.71 7.03 29.15
N LYS A 32 -6.04 8.07 28.37
CA LYS A 32 -5.88 8.21 26.90
C LYS A 32 -4.40 8.15 26.45
N GLY A 33 -3.66 7.14 26.86
CA GLY A 33 -2.30 6.85 26.50
C GLY A 33 -2.24 5.86 25.35
N ILE A 34 -1.27 6.06 24.47
CA ILE A 34 -0.92 5.13 23.39
C ILE A 34 -0.45 3.82 24.05
N GLU A 35 -1.28 2.77 24.01
CA GLU A 35 -0.83 1.44 24.42
C GLU A 35 0.09 0.91 23.32
N ARG A 36 1.40 1.03 23.57
CA ARG A 36 2.41 0.37 22.74
C ARG A 36 2.17 -1.14 22.82
N ALA A 37 1.91 -1.77 21.68
CA ALA A 37 1.83 -3.23 21.60
C ALA A 37 3.08 -3.86 22.26
N ASP A 38 2.89 -4.98 22.98
CA ASP A 38 3.96 -5.73 23.69
C ASP A 38 5.08 -6.26 22.78
N PHE A 39 5.04 -5.95 21.48
CA PHE A 39 6.02 -6.35 20.48
C PHE A 39 6.38 -5.17 19.59
N ARG A 40 7.68 -4.96 19.35
CA ARG A 40 8.17 -3.98 18.36
C ARG A 40 7.99 -4.55 16.96
N VAL A 41 7.08 -3.99 16.19
CA VAL A 41 7.02 -4.22 14.74
C VAL A 41 8.08 -3.34 14.08
N LYS A 42 9.04 -3.97 13.39
CA LYS A 42 10.12 -3.28 12.69
C LYS A 42 9.61 -2.64 11.39
N TYR A 43 8.90 -3.42 10.59
CA TYR A 43 8.24 -3.02 9.34
C TYR A 43 7.36 -4.18 8.87
N TYR A 44 6.36 -3.89 8.04
CA TYR A 44 5.63 -4.91 7.31
C TYR A 44 5.29 -4.39 5.91
N ASP A 45 5.21 -5.29 4.95
CA ASP A 45 4.87 -4.92 3.58
C ASP A 45 3.36 -5.07 3.35
N ILE A 46 2.76 -4.14 2.60
CA ILE A 46 1.40 -4.25 2.06
C ILE A 46 1.52 -4.91 0.68
N PRO A 47 1.04 -6.15 0.50
CA PRO A 47 1.11 -6.83 -0.78
C PRO A 47 0.04 -6.31 -1.74
N TYR A 48 0.27 -6.43 -3.05
CA TYR A 48 -0.66 -5.99 -4.09
C TYR A 48 -2.03 -6.67 -3.97
N ARG A 49 -2.05 -7.95 -3.61
CA ARG A 49 -3.31 -8.68 -3.38
C ARG A 49 -4.19 -8.06 -2.29
N ALA A 50 -3.64 -7.27 -1.35
CA ALA A 50 -4.44 -6.58 -0.34
C ALA A 50 -5.25 -5.40 -0.91
N LEU A 51 -4.87 -4.90 -2.10
CA LEU A 51 -5.57 -3.83 -2.82
C LEU A 51 -6.70 -4.40 -3.71
N VAL A 52 -6.69 -5.69 -4.04
CA VAL A 52 -7.68 -6.32 -4.91
C VAL A 52 -8.90 -6.77 -4.09
N ALA A 53 -10.09 -6.32 -4.48
CA ALA A 53 -11.32 -6.77 -3.83
C ALA A 53 -11.60 -8.24 -4.14
N LYS A 54 -11.90 -9.03 -3.10
CA LYS A 54 -12.21 -10.47 -3.25
C LYS A 54 -13.57 -10.72 -3.91
N ASP A 55 -14.57 -9.90 -3.54
CA ASP A 55 -15.98 -10.18 -3.88
C ASP A 55 -16.46 -9.40 -5.11
N VAL A 56 -15.67 -8.41 -5.58
CA VAL A 56 -16.02 -7.58 -6.73
C VAL A 56 -14.89 -7.61 -7.75
N GLN A 57 -15.13 -8.25 -8.90
CA GLN A 57 -14.16 -8.31 -9.98
C GLN A 57 -13.91 -6.91 -10.56
N GLY A 58 -12.64 -6.59 -10.83
CA GLY A 58 -12.25 -5.29 -11.38
C GLY A 58 -12.15 -4.15 -10.36
N LEU A 59 -12.49 -4.39 -9.09
CA LEU A 59 -12.40 -3.36 -8.06
C LEU A 59 -11.02 -3.37 -7.36
N LEU A 60 -10.35 -2.21 -7.41
CA LEU A 60 -9.12 -1.94 -6.68
C LEU A 60 -9.38 -0.91 -5.57
N THR A 61 -8.72 -1.11 -4.45
CA THR A 61 -8.79 -0.26 -3.26
C THR A 61 -7.38 0.21 -2.89
N ALA A 62 -7.24 1.44 -2.39
CA ALA A 62 -5.96 1.99 -1.97
C ALA A 62 -6.14 2.90 -0.75
N GLY A 63 -5.14 2.91 0.15
CA GLY A 63 -5.21 3.67 1.40
C GLY A 63 -6.15 3.03 2.42
N ARG A 64 -7.14 3.78 2.93
CA ARG A 64 -7.96 3.37 4.10
C ARG A 64 -8.93 2.21 3.83
N CYS A 65 -9.23 1.91 2.58
CA CYS A 65 -10.20 0.88 2.21
C CYS A 65 -9.57 -0.49 1.88
N ILE A 66 -8.26 -0.66 2.10
CA ILE A 66 -7.61 -1.96 1.84
C ILE A 66 -7.97 -3.00 2.89
N SER A 67 -7.90 -4.26 2.49
CA SER A 67 -8.09 -5.40 3.39
C SER A 67 -6.91 -5.52 4.36
N GLY A 68 -7.17 -5.43 5.66
CA GLY A 68 -6.15 -5.56 6.70
C GLY A 68 -6.75 -5.73 8.09
N ASP A 69 -5.99 -6.36 9.00
CA ASP A 69 -6.42 -6.53 10.40
C ASP A 69 -6.56 -5.19 11.13
N PHE A 70 -7.44 -5.14 12.14
CA PHE A 70 -7.72 -3.94 12.95
C PHE A 70 -6.45 -3.27 13.53
N ILE A 71 -5.45 -4.06 13.93
CA ILE A 71 -4.16 -3.55 14.44
C ILE A 71 -3.24 -3.04 13.30
N ALA A 72 -3.32 -3.60 12.09
CA ALA A 72 -2.63 -3.04 10.94
C ALA A 72 -3.24 -1.69 10.54
N HIS A 73 -4.57 -1.58 10.64
CA HIS A 73 -5.33 -0.37 10.34
C HIS A 73 -4.95 0.83 11.22
N SER A 74 -4.37 0.62 12.41
CA SER A 74 -3.88 1.74 13.22
C SER A 74 -2.51 2.28 12.78
N SER A 75 -1.73 1.52 11.99
CA SER A 75 -0.38 1.88 11.55
C SER A 75 -0.32 2.48 10.14
N TYR A 76 -1.10 2.01 9.17
CA TYR A 76 -0.99 2.49 7.77
C TYR A 76 -1.79 3.77 7.46
N ARG A 77 -2.42 4.42 8.44
CA ARG A 77 -3.21 5.68 8.27
C ARG A 77 -2.38 6.93 7.93
N VAL A 78 -1.10 6.76 7.60
CA VAL A 78 -0.18 7.85 7.26
C VAL A 78 -0.20 8.08 5.75
N THR A 79 -0.33 9.35 5.35
CA THR A 79 -0.39 9.78 3.94
C THR A 79 0.74 9.20 3.08
N GLY A 80 1.93 9.02 3.66
CA GLY A 80 3.10 8.43 2.97
C GLY A 80 2.86 7.02 2.42
N ASN A 81 1.97 6.23 3.01
CA ASN A 81 1.66 4.88 2.55
C ASN A 81 0.57 4.88 1.47
N ALA A 82 -0.33 5.86 1.49
CA ALA A 82 -1.42 5.96 0.51
C ALA A 82 -0.92 6.28 -0.91
N VAL A 83 0.18 7.03 -1.04
CA VAL A 83 0.79 7.40 -2.32
C VAL A 83 1.26 6.18 -3.13
N PRO A 84 2.17 5.32 -2.63
CA PRO A 84 2.63 4.16 -3.40
C PRO A 84 1.51 3.15 -3.67
N MET A 85 0.52 3.06 -2.79
CA MET A 85 -0.67 2.23 -3.01
C MET A 85 -1.56 2.76 -4.14
N GLY A 86 -1.84 4.07 -4.14
CA GLY A 86 -2.65 4.71 -5.18
C GLY A 86 -1.97 4.69 -6.55
N GLU A 87 -0.65 4.94 -6.60
CA GLU A 87 0.15 4.82 -7.81
C GLU A 87 0.05 3.40 -8.39
N THR A 88 0.24 2.38 -7.55
CA THR A 88 0.21 0.98 -8.00
C THR A 88 -1.19 0.55 -8.44
N ALA A 89 -2.23 0.97 -7.72
CA ALA A 89 -3.62 0.72 -8.12
C ALA A 89 -3.95 1.38 -9.47
N GLY A 90 -3.49 2.60 -9.71
CA GLY A 90 -3.69 3.30 -10.97
C GLY A 90 -2.98 2.63 -12.15
N VAL A 91 -1.73 2.20 -11.95
CA VAL A 91 -0.96 1.44 -12.96
C VAL A 91 -1.67 0.12 -13.28
N ALA A 92 -2.09 -0.63 -12.26
CA ALA A 92 -2.82 -1.87 -12.46
C ALA A 92 -4.15 -1.65 -13.22
N ALA A 93 -4.91 -0.61 -12.86
CA ALA A 93 -6.15 -0.26 -13.56
C ALA A 93 -5.92 0.05 -15.05
N ALA A 94 -4.84 0.78 -15.37
CA ALA A 94 -4.47 1.07 -16.75
C ALA A 94 -4.08 -0.19 -17.54
N LEU A 95 -3.37 -1.14 -16.92
CA LEU A 95 -3.03 -2.43 -17.54
C LEU A 95 -4.28 -3.29 -17.79
N VAL A 96 -5.19 -3.35 -16.81
CA VAL A 96 -6.49 -4.03 -16.94
C VAL A 96 -7.29 -3.47 -18.12
N ALA A 97 -7.42 -2.14 -18.20
CA ALA A 97 -8.18 -1.48 -19.25
C ALA A 97 -7.64 -1.77 -20.66
N GLN A 98 -6.34 -2.01 -20.81
CA GLN A 98 -5.69 -2.31 -22.09
C GLN A 98 -5.65 -3.79 -22.45
N SER A 99 -5.76 -4.69 -21.47
CA SER A 99 -5.54 -6.13 -21.67
C SER A 99 -6.79 -6.99 -21.47
N ASN A 100 -7.94 -6.40 -21.14
CA ASN A 100 -9.20 -7.12 -20.88
C ASN A 100 -9.06 -8.24 -19.82
N ARG A 101 -8.11 -8.08 -18.90
CA ARG A 101 -7.82 -8.96 -17.76
C ARG A 101 -8.37 -8.34 -16.48
N VAL A 102 -8.62 -9.13 -15.44
CA VAL A 102 -8.97 -8.59 -14.12
C VAL A 102 -7.72 -8.28 -13.28
N PRO A 103 -7.80 -7.39 -12.27
CA PRO A 103 -6.63 -7.01 -11.48
C PRO A 103 -5.91 -8.17 -10.78
N SER A 104 -6.62 -9.26 -10.46
CA SER A 104 -6.08 -10.48 -9.88
C SER A 104 -5.26 -11.35 -10.85
N GLU A 105 -5.41 -11.14 -12.16
CA GLU A 105 -4.68 -11.88 -13.20
C GLU A 105 -3.40 -11.19 -13.66
N LEU A 106 -3.15 -9.95 -13.19
CA LEU A 106 -1.97 -9.21 -13.55
C LEU A 106 -0.74 -9.75 -12.82
N PRO A 107 0.31 -10.18 -13.55
CA PRO A 107 1.57 -10.55 -12.92
C PRO A 107 2.22 -9.33 -12.26
N TRP A 108 2.75 -9.51 -11.05
CA TRP A 108 3.40 -8.42 -10.31
C TRP A 108 4.54 -7.75 -11.09
N LYS A 109 5.32 -8.52 -11.84
CA LYS A 109 6.41 -8.00 -12.69
C LYS A 109 5.92 -7.01 -13.74
N GLU A 110 4.73 -7.22 -14.32
CA GLU A 110 4.15 -6.29 -15.29
C GLU A 110 3.75 -4.98 -14.62
N ILE A 111 3.13 -5.05 -13.44
CA ILE A 111 2.74 -3.88 -12.65
C ILE A 111 3.98 -3.08 -12.24
N LEU A 112 5.02 -3.77 -11.76
CA LEU A 112 6.27 -3.15 -11.34
C LEU A 112 6.96 -2.42 -12.50
N ALA A 113 7.11 -3.10 -13.65
CA ALA A 113 7.72 -2.52 -14.84
C ALA A 113 6.95 -1.29 -15.34
N ALA A 114 5.61 -1.36 -15.39
CA ALA A 114 4.78 -0.24 -15.80
C ALA A 114 4.87 0.95 -14.82
N ARG A 115 4.99 0.69 -13.52
CA ARG A 115 5.18 1.71 -12.49
C ARG A 115 6.54 2.41 -12.63
N GLU A 116 7.60 1.65 -12.86
CA GLU A 116 8.95 2.21 -13.09
C GLU A 116 9.00 3.07 -14.36
N GLN A 117 8.39 2.61 -15.45
CA GLN A 117 8.26 3.39 -16.68
C GLN A 117 7.50 4.71 -16.46
N LEU A 118 6.40 4.69 -15.69
CA LEU A 118 5.67 5.90 -15.35
C LEU A 118 6.55 6.90 -14.59
N ARG A 119 7.30 6.43 -13.60
CA ARG A 119 8.23 7.27 -12.81
C ARG A 119 9.35 7.86 -13.67
N ALA A 120 9.94 7.06 -14.55
CA ALA A 120 10.98 7.53 -15.48
C ALA A 120 10.45 8.65 -16.38
N ARG A 121 9.28 8.46 -16.99
CA ARG A 121 8.62 9.48 -17.83
C ARG A 121 8.30 10.78 -17.09
N MET A 122 7.90 10.68 -15.82
CA MET A 122 7.63 11.84 -14.97
C MET A 122 8.94 12.60 -14.66
N ALA A 123 10.02 11.87 -14.37
CA ALA A 123 11.34 12.47 -14.15
C ALA A 123 11.84 13.22 -15.40
N GLU A 124 11.74 12.62 -16.59
CA GLU A 124 12.11 13.25 -17.87
C GLU A 124 11.31 14.54 -18.14
N ARG A 125 10.00 14.53 -17.88
CA ARG A 125 9.15 15.72 -18.00
C ARG A 125 9.56 16.84 -17.05
N SER A 126 9.87 16.52 -15.79
CA SER A 126 10.31 17.52 -14.81
C SER A 126 11.58 18.25 -15.23
N HIS A 127 12.52 17.56 -15.89
CA HIS A 127 13.75 18.16 -16.42
C HIS A 127 13.49 19.11 -17.60
N THR A 128 12.46 18.85 -18.40
CA THR A 128 12.14 19.67 -19.57
C THR A 128 11.49 21.00 -19.15
N THR A 129 10.71 21.02 -18.07
CA THR A 129 10.05 22.24 -17.54
C THR A 129 11.00 23.25 -16.88
N ASN A 130 12.17 22.82 -16.39
CA ASN A 130 13.14 23.72 -15.74
C ASN A 130 14.11 24.42 -16.73
N GLY A 131 14.01 24.13 -18.03
CA GLY A 131 14.87 24.70 -19.07
C GLY A 131 14.23 25.83 -19.90
N GLN A 132 13.05 26.33 -19.52
CA GLN A 132 12.32 27.37 -20.26
C GLN A 132 11.99 28.63 -19.43
N GLN A 133 12.79 28.97 -18.42
CA GLN A 133 12.73 30.28 -17.76
C GLN A 133 13.94 31.14 -18.10
#